data_AF-A0A9W6Q495-F1
#
_entry.id   AF-A0A9W6Q495-F1
#
_cell.length_a   1.000
_cell.length_b   1.000
_cell.length_c   1.000
_cell.angle_alpha   90.00
_cell.angle_beta   90.00
_cell.angle_gamma   90.00
#
_symmetry.space_group_name_H-M   'P 1'
#
loop_
_entity.id
_entity.type
_entity.pdbx_description
1 polymer ?
#
loop_
_entity_poly.entity_id
_entity_poly.type
_entity_poly.pdbx_seq_one_letter_code
_entity_poly.pdbx_strand_id
1 'polypeptide(L)'
;MLARGPLPATLPRAASPLRLTAAHAHDLPGHSPLAADPDLRAFTADLTRPYGVALDEDALAGARGQSYDVLAAHAVRALTDPARPVDLLLLVYATPDVRPGQAVALRLAGSCPGGPLSFAICDEGAGAAFSALLVADAYARTAGARRALLIAVEQADLHHRPHRPARLPDRHSVAALLWEADGGGRALHGTDSRSGVPDGRVDRVLGQWCADLPEDALLLLGPGLLGVRPPDGRETRAARTGSPYTGGWAALAAALADPRCADRPLVLVDFEPETGRLDLAHWAAAEPPP
;
A
#
# COMPACT_ATOMS: atom_id res chain seq x y z
N MET A 1 -28.83 -16.58 -2.22
CA MET A 1 -29.10 -16.48 -0.78
C MET A 1 -28.01 -15.59 -0.17
N LEU A 2 -28.26 -14.29 -0.07
CA LEU A 2 -27.30 -13.32 0.48
C LEU A 2 -27.47 -13.29 2.00
N ALA A 3 -26.55 -13.90 2.73
CA ALA A 3 -26.48 -13.77 4.18
C ALA A 3 -25.99 -12.36 4.52
N ARG A 4 -26.93 -11.43 4.74
CA ARG A 4 -26.66 -10.17 5.43
C ARG A 4 -26.66 -10.44 6.93
N GLY A 5 -25.57 -11.03 7.42
CA GLY A 5 -25.27 -10.95 8.85
C GLY A 5 -24.86 -9.52 9.18
N PRO A 6 -25.33 -8.91 10.28
CA PRO A 6 -24.79 -7.64 10.73
C PRO A 6 -23.29 -7.84 11.02
N LEU A 7 -22.44 -7.01 10.40
CA LEU A 7 -21.06 -6.86 10.87
C LEU A 7 -21.15 -6.44 12.35
N PRO A 8 -20.47 -7.14 13.28
CA PRO A 8 -20.49 -6.75 14.68
C PRO A 8 -20.02 -5.30 14.78
N ALA A 9 -20.77 -4.51 15.55
CA ALA A 9 -20.39 -3.15 15.91
C ALA A 9 -18.95 -3.16 16.43
N THR A 10 -18.14 -2.24 15.92
CA THR A 10 -16.74 -2.07 16.29
C THR A 10 -16.61 -1.90 17.80
N LEU A 11 -16.14 -2.96 18.47
CA LEU A 11 -15.57 -2.82 19.80
C LEU A 11 -14.46 -1.76 19.73
N PRO A 12 -14.23 -0.97 20.80
CA PRO A 12 -13.03 -0.14 20.88
C PRO A 12 -11.83 -1.06 20.71
N ARG A 13 -11.19 -1.00 19.53
CA ARG A 13 -10.08 -1.87 19.21
C ARG A 13 -8.91 -1.33 20.03
N ALA A 14 -8.44 -2.08 21.01
CA ALA A 14 -7.16 -1.81 21.64
C ALA A 14 -6.10 -1.65 20.53
N ALA A 15 -5.05 -0.86 20.80
CA ALA A 15 -3.97 -0.67 19.83
C ALA A 15 -3.47 -2.02 19.27
N SER A 16 -3.00 -2.00 18.02
CA SER A 16 -2.45 -3.20 17.38
C SER A 16 -1.35 -3.81 18.23
N PRO A 17 -1.30 -5.16 18.37
CA PRO A 17 -0.15 -5.81 19.00
C PRO A 17 1.13 -5.65 18.15
N LEU A 18 1.01 -5.25 16.88
CA LEU A 18 2.13 -4.95 16.01
C LEU A 18 2.45 -3.44 16.01
N ARG A 19 3.74 -3.12 16.05
CA ARG A 19 4.27 -1.76 16.02
C ARG A 19 5.02 -1.52 14.72
N LEU A 20 4.82 -0.36 14.11
CA LEU A 20 5.54 0.05 12.90
C LEU A 20 6.96 0.40 13.31
N THR A 21 7.92 -0.45 12.94
CA THR A 21 9.32 -0.32 13.37
C THR A 21 10.20 0.23 12.27
N ALA A 22 9.88 -0.06 11.01
CA ALA A 22 10.63 0.41 9.87
C ALA A 22 9.75 0.58 8.63
N ALA A 23 10.21 1.42 7.71
CA ALA A 23 9.60 1.61 6.41
C ALA A 23 10.67 1.91 5.36
N HIS A 24 10.39 1.55 4.12
CA HIS A 24 11.29 1.77 3.00
C HIS A 24 10.49 2.20 1.77
N ALA A 25 11.00 3.15 1.01
CA ALA A 25 10.44 3.54 -0.27
C ALA A 25 11.58 3.71 -1.29
N HIS A 26 11.36 3.23 -2.51
CA HIS A 26 12.37 3.24 -3.55
C HIS A 26 11.73 3.31 -4.94
N ASP A 27 12.35 4.08 -5.82
CA ASP A 27 11.99 4.16 -7.23
C ASP A 27 13.03 3.39 -8.04
N LEU A 28 12.56 2.49 -8.89
CA LEU A 28 13.45 1.72 -9.76
C LEU A 28 13.40 2.32 -11.18
N PRO A 29 14.50 2.92 -11.67
CA PRO A 29 14.51 3.51 -13.00
C PRO A 29 14.50 2.43 -14.09
N GLY A 30 13.97 2.80 -15.25
CA GLY A 30 13.94 1.95 -16.44
C GLY A 30 12.97 0.79 -16.35
N HIS A 31 13.03 -0.10 -17.33
CA HIS A 31 12.15 -1.27 -17.44
C HIS A 31 12.89 -2.54 -17.06
N SER A 32 12.15 -3.55 -16.59
CA SER A 32 12.73 -4.85 -16.29
C SER A 32 13.12 -5.57 -17.57
N PRO A 33 14.29 -6.21 -17.65
CA PRO A 33 14.59 -7.15 -18.74
C PRO A 33 13.54 -8.27 -18.86
N LEU A 34 12.85 -8.57 -17.75
CA LEU A 34 11.78 -9.56 -17.72
C LEU A 34 10.49 -9.12 -18.43
N ALA A 35 10.37 -7.85 -18.81
CA ALA A 35 9.28 -7.36 -19.64
C ALA A 35 9.39 -7.80 -21.12
N ALA A 36 10.54 -8.33 -21.52
CA ALA A 36 10.74 -8.97 -22.83
C ALA A 36 10.33 -10.45 -22.85
N ASP A 37 9.53 -10.90 -21.87
CA ASP A 37 9.07 -12.29 -21.81
C ASP A 37 8.25 -12.65 -23.07
N PRO A 38 8.62 -13.71 -23.80
CA PRO A 38 7.96 -14.08 -25.05
C PRO A 38 6.46 -14.39 -24.87
N ASP A 39 6.06 -14.83 -23.68
CA ASP A 39 4.67 -15.21 -23.40
C ASP A 39 3.80 -14.01 -22.99
N LEU A 40 4.40 -12.86 -22.64
CA LEU A 40 3.66 -11.69 -22.15
C LEU A 40 2.61 -11.19 -23.14
N ARG A 41 2.96 -11.16 -24.43
CA ARG A 41 2.04 -10.77 -25.50
C ARG A 41 0.83 -11.72 -25.56
N ALA A 42 1.08 -13.03 -25.65
CA ALA A 42 0.04 -14.04 -25.80
C ALA A 42 -0.87 -14.08 -24.57
N PHE A 43 -0.27 -14.06 -23.37
CA PHE A 43 -0.96 -14.02 -22.10
C PHE A 43 -1.88 -12.79 -21.99
N THR A 44 -1.36 -11.60 -22.31
CA THR A 44 -2.16 -10.37 -22.28
C THR A 44 -3.28 -10.41 -23.33
N ALA A 45 -3.02 -10.94 -24.52
CA ALA A 45 -4.02 -11.09 -25.58
C ALA A 45 -5.19 -11.98 -25.12
N ASP A 46 -4.88 -13.11 -24.49
CA ASP A 46 -5.90 -14.04 -24.00
C ASP A 46 -6.75 -13.43 -22.88
N LEU A 47 -6.12 -12.67 -21.95
CA LEU A 47 -6.85 -11.98 -20.88
C LEU A 47 -7.75 -10.86 -21.40
N THR A 48 -7.33 -10.14 -22.44
CA THR A 48 -8.02 -8.95 -22.95
C THR A 48 -9.09 -9.27 -23.99
N ARG A 49 -8.95 -10.38 -24.71
CA ARG A 49 -9.85 -10.82 -25.80
C ARG A 49 -11.34 -10.83 -25.42
N PRO A 50 -11.77 -11.38 -24.25
CA PRO A 50 -13.19 -11.40 -23.88
C PRO A 50 -13.81 -10.01 -23.71
N TYR A 51 -12.97 -9.00 -23.45
CA TYR A 51 -13.39 -7.63 -23.14
C TYR A 51 -13.24 -6.66 -24.33
N GLY A 52 -12.81 -7.17 -25.49
CA GLY A 52 -12.56 -6.33 -26.68
C GLY A 52 -11.51 -5.25 -26.45
N VAL A 53 -10.61 -5.46 -25.48
CA VAL A 53 -9.54 -4.52 -25.13
C VAL A 53 -8.36 -4.75 -26.07
N ALA A 54 -7.87 -3.69 -26.70
CA ALA A 54 -6.71 -3.77 -27.59
C ALA A 54 -5.41 -3.88 -26.79
N LEU A 55 -4.41 -4.57 -27.33
CA LEU A 55 -3.06 -4.56 -26.80
C LEU A 55 -2.39 -3.19 -26.98
N ASP A 56 -1.44 -2.89 -26.10
CA ASP A 56 -0.49 -1.80 -26.33
C ASP A 56 0.77 -2.38 -26.98
N GLU A 57 0.78 -2.34 -28.31
CA GLU A 57 1.85 -2.89 -29.14
C GLU A 57 3.19 -2.18 -28.93
N ASP A 58 3.17 -0.88 -28.67
CA ASP A 58 4.39 -0.10 -28.44
C ASP A 58 4.99 -0.46 -27.07
N ALA A 59 4.15 -0.66 -26.05
CA ALA A 59 4.59 -1.14 -24.75
C ALA A 59 5.20 -2.55 -24.81
N LEU A 60 4.55 -3.46 -25.55
CA LEU A 60 5.02 -4.84 -25.74
C LEU A 60 6.33 -4.89 -26.55
N ALA A 61 6.40 -4.22 -27.70
CA ALA A 61 7.60 -4.21 -28.54
C ALA A 61 8.78 -3.50 -27.87
N GLY A 62 8.51 -2.49 -27.04
CA GLY A 62 9.51 -1.76 -26.26
C GLY A 62 9.96 -2.45 -24.98
N ALA A 63 9.44 -3.64 -24.65
CA ALA A 63 9.69 -4.33 -23.37
C ALA A 63 9.49 -3.40 -22.16
N ARG A 64 8.39 -2.63 -22.16
CA ARG A 64 8.06 -1.67 -21.10
C ARG A 64 7.45 -2.39 -19.88
N GLY A 65 7.58 -1.77 -18.71
CA GLY A 65 7.10 -2.29 -17.43
C GLY A 65 8.18 -2.79 -16.46
N GLN A 66 7.75 -3.23 -15.28
CA GLN A 66 8.62 -3.74 -14.22
C GLN A 66 8.17 -5.08 -13.65
N SER A 67 9.13 -5.85 -13.16
CA SER A 67 8.87 -7.08 -12.43
C SER A 67 8.67 -6.76 -10.95
N TYR A 68 7.53 -7.17 -10.42
CA TYR A 68 7.20 -6.92 -9.02
C TYR A 68 8.07 -7.75 -8.08
N ASP A 69 8.54 -8.92 -8.48
CA ASP A 69 9.51 -9.68 -7.66
C ASP A 69 10.85 -8.97 -7.56
N VAL A 70 11.35 -8.38 -8.65
CA VAL A 70 12.59 -7.59 -8.65
C VAL A 70 12.40 -6.32 -7.82
N LEU A 71 11.30 -5.60 -8.04
CA LEU A 71 11.00 -4.34 -7.36
C LEU A 71 10.80 -4.53 -5.85
N ALA A 72 9.99 -5.51 -5.44
CA ALA A 72 9.75 -5.83 -4.04
C ALA A 72 10.98 -6.41 -3.32
N ALA A 73 11.90 -7.06 -4.04
CA ALA A 73 13.15 -7.55 -3.43
C ALA A 73 14.02 -6.42 -2.85
N HIS A 74 13.89 -5.18 -3.35
CA HIS A 74 14.55 -4.02 -2.72
C HIS A 74 14.03 -3.79 -1.29
N ALA A 75 12.71 -3.85 -1.09
CA ALA A 75 12.11 -3.71 0.23
C ALA A 75 12.47 -4.87 1.17
N VAL A 76 12.42 -6.11 0.68
CA VAL A 76 12.81 -7.29 1.48
C VAL A 76 14.25 -7.15 1.98
N ARG A 77 15.19 -6.81 1.09
CA ARG A 77 16.61 -6.60 1.48
C ARG A 77 16.80 -5.44 2.45
N ALA A 78 16.02 -4.37 2.31
CA ALA A 78 16.17 -3.17 3.14
C ALA A 78 15.60 -3.36 4.56
N LEU A 79 14.54 -4.16 4.71
CA LEU A 79 13.76 -4.22 5.95
C LEU A 79 13.92 -5.52 6.73
N THR A 80 14.31 -6.63 6.09
CA THR A 80 14.30 -7.94 6.76
C THR A 80 15.69 -8.39 7.22
N ASP A 81 15.70 -9.21 8.26
CA ASP A 81 16.90 -9.74 8.90
C ASP A 81 16.73 -11.26 9.08
N PRO A 82 17.68 -12.10 8.62
CA PRO A 82 17.61 -13.55 8.82
C PRO A 82 17.43 -13.99 10.27
N ALA A 83 17.92 -13.22 11.25
CA ALA A 83 17.74 -13.51 12.67
C ALA A 83 16.31 -13.20 13.18
N ARG A 84 15.52 -12.46 12.39
CA ARG A 84 14.15 -12.03 12.68
C ARG A 84 13.23 -12.44 11.51
N PRO A 85 12.80 -13.72 11.45
CA PRO A 85 12.15 -14.36 10.28
C PRO A 85 10.70 -13.95 10.03
N VAL A 86 10.35 -13.17 9.01
CA VAL A 86 8.98 -12.62 8.80
C VAL A 86 7.92 -13.73 8.81
N ASP A 87 6.77 -13.49 9.48
CA ASP A 87 5.68 -14.47 9.60
C ASP A 87 4.60 -14.28 8.51
N LEU A 88 4.37 -13.03 8.10
CA LEU A 88 3.36 -12.63 7.14
C LEU A 88 3.91 -11.64 6.12
N LEU A 89 3.71 -11.90 4.82
CA LEU A 89 4.04 -11.00 3.72
C LEU A 89 2.78 -10.66 2.93
N LEU A 90 2.42 -9.38 2.89
CA LEU A 90 1.28 -8.85 2.14
C LEU A 90 1.80 -8.03 0.97
N LEU A 91 1.52 -8.50 -0.26
CA LEU A 91 1.85 -7.77 -1.48
C LEU A 91 0.63 -6.96 -1.95
N VAL A 92 0.83 -5.71 -2.32
CA VAL A 92 -0.23 -4.82 -2.79
C VAL A 92 0.15 -4.25 -4.15
N TYR A 93 -0.76 -4.32 -5.12
CA TYR A 93 -0.60 -3.69 -6.43
C TYR A 93 -1.96 -3.47 -7.10
N ALA A 94 -2.03 -2.49 -8.01
CA ALA A 94 -3.24 -2.17 -8.78
C ALA A 94 -3.14 -2.47 -10.28
N THR A 95 -1.92 -2.72 -10.78
CA THR A 95 -1.66 -3.06 -12.18
C THR A 95 -1.01 -4.44 -12.30
N PRO A 96 -1.20 -5.20 -13.39
CA PRO A 96 -0.55 -6.51 -13.56
C PRO A 96 0.98 -6.43 -13.54
N ASP A 97 1.64 -7.52 -13.12
CA ASP A 97 3.10 -7.72 -13.25
C ASP A 97 3.50 -8.05 -14.70
N VAL A 98 4.74 -7.81 -15.10
CA VAL A 98 5.27 -8.18 -16.44
C VAL A 98 5.55 -9.68 -16.60
N ARG A 99 5.34 -10.49 -15.55
CA ARG A 99 5.61 -11.93 -15.52
C ARG A 99 4.30 -12.74 -15.62
N PRO A 100 3.94 -13.26 -16.81
CA PRO A 100 2.77 -14.11 -16.97
C PRO A 100 2.74 -15.29 -16.00
N GLY A 101 1.58 -15.53 -15.38
CA GLY A 101 1.34 -16.68 -14.51
C GLY A 101 2.16 -16.71 -13.21
N GLN A 102 2.98 -15.69 -12.93
CA GLN A 102 3.81 -15.68 -11.73
C GLN A 102 3.00 -15.26 -10.50
N ALA A 103 2.96 -16.13 -9.50
CA ALA A 103 2.48 -15.78 -8.17
C ALA A 103 3.57 -15.00 -7.40
N VAL A 104 3.62 -13.68 -7.58
CA VAL A 104 4.67 -12.81 -7.03
C VAL A 104 4.82 -12.96 -5.51
N ALA A 105 3.71 -12.99 -4.77
CA ALA A 105 3.74 -13.14 -3.32
C ALA A 105 4.43 -14.44 -2.87
N LEU A 106 4.14 -15.56 -3.54
CA LEU A 106 4.78 -16.86 -3.26
C LEU A 106 6.27 -16.85 -3.60
N ARG A 107 6.64 -16.21 -4.73
CA ARG A 107 8.04 -16.04 -5.11
C ARG A 107 8.81 -15.19 -4.10
N LEU A 108 8.19 -14.14 -3.56
CA LEU A 108 8.77 -13.30 -2.50
C LEU A 108 8.89 -14.05 -1.18
N ALA A 109 7.91 -14.89 -0.81
CA ALA A 109 8.04 -15.72 0.40
C ALA A 109 9.24 -16.65 0.35
N GLY A 110 9.59 -17.18 -0.83
CA GLY A 110 10.78 -18.02 -1.00
C GLY A 110 12.11 -17.30 -0.76
N SER A 111 12.16 -15.96 -0.90
CA SER A 111 13.36 -15.15 -0.66
C SER A 111 13.30 -14.32 0.63
N CYS A 112 12.12 -14.20 1.23
CA CYS A 112 11.92 -13.50 2.50
C CYS A 112 12.33 -14.39 3.67
N PRO A 113 13.16 -13.89 4.61
CA PRO A 113 13.48 -14.62 5.84
C PRO A 113 12.22 -15.15 6.53
N GLY A 114 12.26 -16.41 6.97
CA GLY A 114 11.14 -17.08 7.64
C GLY A 114 10.21 -17.88 6.73
N GLY A 115 10.24 -17.67 5.41
CA GLY A 115 9.29 -18.32 4.51
C GLY A 115 7.83 -17.97 4.88
N PRO A 116 7.47 -16.68 4.96
CA PRO A 116 6.21 -16.23 5.53
C PRO A 116 4.99 -16.79 4.79
N LEU A 117 3.86 -16.85 5.49
CA LEU A 117 2.57 -16.90 4.80
C LEU A 117 2.47 -15.66 3.90
N SER A 118 2.11 -15.85 2.63
CA SER A 118 2.10 -14.76 1.67
C SER A 118 0.91 -14.80 0.73
N PHE A 119 0.37 -13.61 0.43
CA PHE A 119 -0.64 -13.41 -0.59
C PHE A 119 -0.68 -11.95 -1.04
N ALA A 120 -1.38 -11.70 -2.15
CA ALA A 120 -1.56 -10.37 -2.71
C ALA A 120 -2.96 -9.83 -2.41
N ILE A 121 -3.07 -8.52 -2.25
CA ILE A 121 -4.31 -7.75 -2.27
C ILE A 121 -4.24 -6.82 -3.48
N CYS A 122 -5.18 -6.98 -4.41
CA CYS A 122 -5.25 -6.22 -5.65
C CYS A 122 -6.66 -5.64 -5.85
N ASP A 123 -6.80 -4.78 -6.86
CA ASP A 123 -8.09 -4.25 -7.33
C ASP A 123 -8.87 -3.38 -6.31
N GLU A 124 -8.20 -2.84 -5.28
CA GLU A 124 -8.78 -1.86 -4.34
C GLU A 124 -8.18 -0.45 -4.49
N GLY A 125 -7.38 -0.22 -5.54
CA GLY A 125 -6.73 1.06 -5.79
C GLY A 125 -5.87 1.52 -4.61
N ALA A 126 -5.95 2.80 -4.25
CA ALA A 126 -5.23 3.36 -3.10
C ALA A 126 -5.59 2.71 -1.74
N GLY A 127 -6.79 2.13 -1.64
CA GLY A 127 -7.30 1.49 -0.42
C GLY A 127 -6.64 0.14 -0.09
N ALA A 128 -6.01 -0.52 -1.08
CA ALA A 128 -5.52 -1.89 -0.93
C ALA A 128 -4.51 -2.05 0.22
N ALA A 129 -3.62 -1.09 0.40
CA ALA A 129 -2.63 -1.12 1.47
C ALA A 129 -3.24 -0.83 2.86
N PHE A 130 -4.33 -0.06 2.96
CA PHE A 130 -5.09 0.08 4.21
C PHE A 130 -5.78 -1.24 4.59
N SER A 131 -6.35 -1.95 3.60
CA SER A 131 -6.90 -3.29 3.82
C SER A 131 -5.84 -4.28 4.29
N ALA A 132 -4.61 -4.20 3.76
CA ALA A 132 -3.49 -4.99 4.23
C ALA A 132 -3.11 -4.68 5.69
N LEU A 133 -3.24 -3.44 6.18
CA LEU A 133 -3.05 -3.13 7.61
C LEU A 133 -4.04 -3.89 8.49
N LEU A 134 -5.31 -3.92 8.10
CA LEU A 134 -6.37 -4.62 8.82
C LEU A 134 -6.12 -6.12 8.88
N VAL A 135 -5.66 -6.69 7.76
CA VAL A 135 -5.28 -8.09 7.65
C VAL A 135 -4.09 -8.41 8.55
N ALA A 136 -3.03 -7.60 8.53
CA ALA A 136 -1.86 -7.79 9.38
C ALA A 136 -2.23 -7.75 10.88
N ASP A 137 -3.05 -6.78 11.30
CA ASP A 137 -3.54 -6.70 12.68
C ASP A 137 -4.39 -7.91 13.07
N ALA A 138 -5.24 -8.41 12.16
CA ALA A 138 -6.03 -9.61 12.40
C ALA A 138 -5.13 -10.84 12.60
N TYR A 139 -4.16 -11.08 11.72
CA TYR A 139 -3.20 -12.18 11.86
C TYR A 139 -2.38 -12.11 13.14
N ALA A 140 -1.99 -10.91 13.56
CA ALA A 140 -1.28 -10.74 14.82
C ALA A 140 -2.13 -11.13 16.03
N ARG A 141 -3.42 -10.75 16.03
CA ARG A 141 -4.34 -11.06 17.14
C ARG A 141 -4.81 -12.50 17.16
N THR A 142 -5.04 -13.12 16.00
CA THR A 142 -5.72 -14.43 15.94
C THR A 142 -4.79 -15.59 15.59
N ALA A 143 -3.71 -15.32 14.88
CA ALA A 143 -2.77 -16.33 14.39
C ALA A 143 -1.36 -16.17 14.97
N GLY A 144 -1.15 -15.18 15.84
CA GLY A 144 0.13 -14.98 16.53
C GLY A 144 1.27 -14.51 15.63
N ALA A 145 0.96 -13.91 14.47
CA ALA A 145 1.98 -13.27 13.64
C ALA A 145 2.69 -12.19 14.46
N ARG A 146 4.00 -12.35 14.65
CA ARG A 146 4.82 -11.42 15.42
C ARG A 146 5.43 -10.37 14.52
N ARG A 147 5.67 -10.69 13.25
CA ARG A 147 6.29 -9.77 12.28
C ARG A 147 5.63 -9.86 10.92
N ALA A 148 5.16 -8.72 10.43
CA ALA A 148 4.46 -8.59 9.17
C ALA A 148 5.17 -7.60 8.25
N LEU A 149 5.34 -7.96 6.99
CA LEU A 149 5.90 -7.12 5.93
C LEU A 149 4.81 -6.80 4.91
N LEU A 150 4.39 -5.54 4.82
CA LEU A 150 3.55 -5.06 3.72
C LEU A 150 4.45 -4.45 2.66
N ILE A 151 4.22 -4.81 1.40
CA ILE A 151 4.92 -4.25 0.25
C ILE A 151 3.88 -3.79 -0.77
N ALA A 152 3.80 -2.49 -1.01
CA ALA A 152 3.06 -1.91 -2.13
C ALA A 152 4.01 -1.67 -3.30
N VAL A 153 3.62 -2.10 -4.49
CA VAL A 153 4.35 -1.89 -5.73
C VAL A 153 3.44 -1.30 -6.80
N GLU A 154 4.00 -0.44 -7.65
CA GLU A 154 3.31 0.12 -8.81
C GLU A 154 4.27 0.26 -10.00
N GLN A 155 3.72 0.20 -11.22
CA GLN A 155 4.48 0.38 -12.46
C GLN A 155 3.80 1.35 -13.43
N ALA A 156 4.61 2.05 -14.23
CA ALA A 156 4.15 3.11 -15.13
C ALA A 156 3.57 2.63 -16.47
N ASP A 157 3.48 1.30 -16.68
CA ASP A 157 3.17 0.72 -17.97
C ASP A 157 2.01 -0.30 -17.87
N LEU A 158 1.19 -0.33 -18.91
CA LEU A 158 0.24 -1.40 -19.19
C LEU A 158 0.52 -1.98 -20.57
N HIS A 159 0.30 -3.26 -20.75
CA HIS A 159 0.46 -3.97 -22.03
C HIS A 159 -0.85 -4.05 -22.82
N HIS A 160 -1.86 -3.30 -22.39
CA HIS A 160 -3.15 -3.17 -23.03
C HIS A 160 -3.65 -1.73 -22.91
N ARG A 161 -4.56 -1.34 -23.80
CA ARG A 161 -5.16 0.00 -23.84
C ARG A 161 -6.47 -0.01 -23.05
N PRO A 162 -6.49 0.54 -21.82
CA PRO A 162 -7.68 0.48 -20.99
C PRO A 162 -8.83 1.28 -21.61
N HIS A 163 -10.07 0.81 -21.44
CA HIS A 163 -11.29 1.48 -21.97
C HIS A 163 -11.52 2.89 -21.41
N ARG A 164 -10.95 3.16 -20.23
CA ARG A 164 -10.91 4.47 -19.58
C ARG A 164 -9.48 4.78 -19.19
N PRO A 165 -9.09 6.06 -19.11
CA PRO A 165 -7.77 6.43 -18.61
C PRO A 165 -7.51 5.77 -17.25
N ALA A 166 -6.49 4.92 -17.17
CA ALA A 166 -6.06 4.32 -15.92
C ALA A 166 -5.18 5.31 -15.13
N ARG A 167 -5.28 5.27 -13.80
CA ARG A 167 -4.36 6.00 -12.91
C ARG A 167 -3.02 5.26 -12.84
N LEU A 168 -2.21 5.43 -13.88
CA LEU A 168 -0.84 4.91 -13.89
C LEU A 168 0.11 5.85 -13.17
N PRO A 169 1.07 5.32 -12.39
CA PRO A 169 2.18 6.12 -11.91
C PRO A 169 3.04 6.63 -13.07
N ASP A 170 3.80 7.69 -12.84
CA ASP A 170 4.80 8.21 -13.77
C ASP A 170 6.15 7.47 -13.67
N ARG A 171 6.26 6.52 -12.73
CA ARG A 171 7.47 5.76 -12.40
C ARG A 171 7.15 4.37 -11.87
N HIS A 172 8.17 3.52 -11.76
CA HIS A 172 8.08 2.26 -11.06
C HIS A 172 8.58 2.42 -9.63
N SER A 173 7.78 2.00 -8.66
CA SER A 173 8.14 2.24 -7.27
C SER A 173 7.62 1.18 -6.32
N VAL A 174 8.32 1.06 -5.19
CA VAL A 174 7.96 0.25 -4.05
C VAL A 174 7.89 1.11 -2.81
N ALA A 175 6.90 0.86 -1.97
CA ALA A 175 6.86 1.30 -0.59
C ALA A 175 6.54 0.10 0.30
N ALA A 176 7.23 -0.03 1.42
CA ALA A 176 7.09 -1.17 2.31
C ALA A 176 7.16 -0.76 3.77
N LEU A 177 6.45 -1.51 4.60
CA LEU A 177 6.30 -1.29 6.03
C LEU A 177 6.59 -2.61 6.75
N LEU A 178 7.45 -2.55 7.76
CA LEU A 178 7.71 -3.65 8.67
C LEU A 178 7.05 -3.36 10.01
N TRP A 179 6.21 -4.28 10.46
CA TRP A 179 5.72 -4.27 11.83
C TRP A 179 6.22 -5.45 12.64
N GLU A 180 6.47 -5.19 13.92
CA GLU A 180 6.97 -6.17 14.88
C GLU A 180 6.18 -6.08 16.19
N ALA A 181 5.92 -7.22 16.82
CA ALA A 181 5.27 -7.32 18.13
C ALA A 181 6.23 -6.96 19.26
N ASP A 182 7.50 -7.35 19.11
CA ASP A 182 8.56 -7.14 20.08
C ASP A 182 9.53 -6.10 19.52
N GLY A 183 9.39 -4.86 19.97
CA GLY A 183 10.24 -3.77 19.54
C GLY A 183 9.69 -2.41 19.96
N GLY A 184 10.55 -1.41 19.88
CA GLY A 184 10.11 -0.03 19.85
C GLY A 184 9.37 0.27 18.55
N GLY A 185 8.82 1.46 18.43
CA GLY A 185 8.10 1.90 17.23
C GLY A 185 6.68 2.33 17.55
N ARG A 186 5.85 2.43 16.51
CA ARG A 186 4.56 3.12 16.60
C ARG A 186 3.41 2.15 16.53
N ALA A 187 2.61 2.08 17.59
CA ALA A 187 1.41 1.25 17.58
C ALA A 187 0.38 1.81 16.59
N LEU A 188 -0.23 0.93 15.77
CA LEU A 188 -1.40 1.30 14.99
C LEU A 188 -2.60 1.43 15.94
N HIS A 189 -3.06 2.65 16.17
CA HIS A 189 -4.20 2.93 17.06
C HIS A 189 -5.54 2.65 16.39
N GLY A 190 -5.64 2.91 15.09
CA GLY A 190 -6.89 2.71 14.39
C GLY A 190 -6.77 2.92 12.89
N THR A 191 -7.76 2.37 12.21
CA THR A 191 -8.02 2.60 10.79
C THR A 191 -9.50 2.91 10.62
N ASP A 192 -9.84 3.83 9.73
CA ASP A 192 -11.22 4.11 9.36
C ASP A 192 -11.34 4.11 7.84
N SER A 193 -12.50 3.72 7.32
CA SER A 193 -12.79 3.67 5.89
C SER A 193 -14.22 4.09 5.63
N ARG A 194 -14.40 5.02 4.67
CA ARG A 194 -15.71 5.49 4.21
C ARG A 194 -15.80 5.32 2.72
N SER A 195 -16.75 4.52 2.25
CA SER A 195 -17.02 4.32 0.83
C SER A 195 -18.12 5.24 0.31
N GLY A 196 -18.14 5.47 -1.01
CA GLY A 196 -19.15 6.30 -1.66
C GLY A 196 -19.10 7.79 -1.30
N VAL A 197 -17.93 8.27 -0.86
CA VAL A 197 -17.67 9.70 -0.62
C VAL A 197 -17.55 10.40 -1.99
N PRO A 198 -18.44 11.35 -2.33
CA PRO A 198 -18.28 12.12 -3.56
C PRO A 198 -17.09 13.07 -3.47
N ASP A 199 -16.38 13.29 -4.58
CA ASP A 199 -15.19 14.15 -4.67
C ASP A 199 -15.40 15.52 -3.99
N GLY A 200 -16.53 16.18 -4.26
CA GLY A 200 -16.88 17.49 -3.68
C GLY A 200 -17.25 17.47 -2.18
N ARG A 201 -17.03 16.35 -1.47
CA ARG A 201 -17.29 16.18 -0.04
C ARG A 201 -16.11 15.60 0.72
N VAL A 202 -15.00 15.31 0.03
CA VAL A 202 -13.81 14.71 0.62
C VAL A 202 -13.21 15.63 1.70
N ASP A 203 -13.12 16.92 1.44
CA ASP A 203 -12.64 17.95 2.39
C ASP A 203 -13.43 17.94 3.71
N ARG A 204 -14.76 17.86 3.62
CA ARG A 204 -15.66 17.85 4.78
C ARG A 204 -15.52 16.55 5.57
N VAL A 205 -15.43 15.42 4.88
CA VAL A 205 -15.26 14.12 5.54
C VAL A 205 -13.89 14.04 6.23
N LEU A 206 -12.84 14.51 5.57
CA LEU A 206 -11.49 14.63 6.14
C LEU A 206 -11.50 15.51 7.39
N GLY A 207 -12.16 16.68 7.33
CA GLY A 207 -12.29 17.57 8.50
C GLY A 207 -13.01 16.91 9.68
N GLN A 208 -14.01 16.08 9.44
CA GLN A 208 -14.70 15.33 10.50
C GLN A 208 -13.78 14.30 11.16
N TRP A 209 -13.04 13.52 10.36
CA TRP A 209 -12.09 12.55 10.91
C TRP A 209 -10.97 13.22 11.71
N CYS A 210 -10.46 14.35 11.23
CA CYS A 210 -9.42 15.08 11.93
C CYS A 210 -9.90 15.69 13.25
N ALA A 211 -11.20 15.91 13.46
CA ALA A 211 -11.71 16.42 14.74
C ALA A 211 -11.45 15.46 15.91
N ASP A 212 -11.40 14.15 15.65
CA ASP A 212 -11.21 13.10 16.67
C ASP A 212 -9.73 12.71 16.85
N LEU A 213 -8.81 13.33 16.10
CA LEU A 213 -7.37 13.02 16.12
C LEU A 213 -6.59 13.98 17.05
N PRO A 214 -5.47 13.54 17.64
CA PRO A 214 -4.60 14.40 18.46
C PRO A 214 -4.21 15.68 17.70
N GLU A 215 -4.20 16.83 18.38
CA GLU A 215 -3.94 18.14 17.74
C GLU A 215 -2.54 18.23 17.12
N ASP A 216 -1.56 17.57 17.74
CA ASP A 216 -0.15 17.56 17.34
C ASP A 216 0.19 16.52 16.25
N ALA A 217 -0.79 15.67 15.88
CA ALA A 217 -0.62 14.64 14.86
C ALA A 217 -0.22 15.24 13.51
N LEU A 218 0.80 14.67 12.88
CA LEU A 218 1.19 15.01 11.52
C LEU A 218 0.29 14.28 10.52
N LEU A 219 -0.42 15.04 9.70
CA LEU A 219 -1.32 14.50 8.68
C LEU A 219 -0.60 14.34 7.34
N LEU A 220 -0.43 13.11 6.91
CA LEU A 220 0.12 12.71 5.62
C LEU A 220 -1.03 12.54 4.63
N LEU A 221 -1.05 13.36 3.59
CA LEU A 221 -2.10 13.34 2.57
C LEU A 221 -1.61 12.53 1.37
N GLY A 222 -2.28 11.43 1.08
CA GLY A 222 -2.00 10.58 -0.07
C GLY A 222 -2.28 11.26 -1.42
N PRO A 223 -1.85 10.65 -2.54
CA PRO A 223 -2.02 11.19 -3.88
C PRO A 223 -3.47 11.51 -4.26
N GLY A 224 -4.44 10.75 -3.75
CA GLY A 224 -5.86 10.99 -3.99
C GLY A 224 -6.40 12.28 -3.38
N LEU A 225 -5.65 12.87 -2.44
CA LEU A 225 -6.00 14.11 -1.74
C LEU A 225 -5.24 15.33 -2.27
N LEU A 226 -4.45 15.18 -3.34
CA LEU A 226 -3.77 16.31 -3.97
C LEU A 226 -4.79 17.31 -4.51
N GLY A 227 -4.76 18.53 -3.98
CA GLY A 227 -5.73 19.60 -4.31
C GLY A 227 -6.95 19.67 -3.39
N VAL A 228 -7.11 18.72 -2.46
CA VAL A 228 -8.10 18.82 -1.38
C VAL A 228 -7.55 19.81 -0.33
N ARG A 229 -8.38 20.75 0.10
CA ARG A 229 -8.00 21.70 1.16
C ARG A 229 -7.78 20.92 2.47
N PRO A 230 -6.60 21.04 3.11
CA PRO A 230 -6.36 20.39 4.39
C PRO A 230 -7.22 21.04 5.50
N PRO A 231 -7.50 20.31 6.59
CA PRO A 231 -8.15 20.89 7.76
C PRO A 231 -7.33 22.05 8.34
N ASP A 232 -8.00 23.14 8.73
CA ASP A 232 -7.35 24.33 9.27
C ASP A 232 -6.59 24.00 10.57
N GLY A 233 -5.42 24.62 10.76
CA GLY A 233 -4.60 24.46 11.96
C GLY A 233 -3.85 23.13 12.08
N ARG A 234 -3.99 22.22 11.12
CA ARG A 234 -3.23 20.96 11.08
C ARG A 234 -1.96 21.11 10.27
N GLU A 235 -0.85 20.59 10.81
CA GLU A 235 0.35 20.41 10.01
C GLU A 235 0.15 19.22 9.05
N THR A 236 0.41 19.47 7.76
CA THR A 236 0.24 18.46 6.73
C THR A 236 1.49 18.27 5.89
N ARG A 237 1.72 17.04 5.41
CA ARG A 237 2.66 16.74 4.33
C ARG A 237 1.92 16.00 3.22
N ALA A 238 1.96 16.53 2.01
CA ALA A 238 1.40 15.87 0.85
C ALA A 238 2.39 14.82 0.31
N ALA A 239 1.85 13.70 -0.16
CA ALA A 239 2.56 12.72 -0.95
C ALA A 239 3.06 13.35 -2.25
N ARG A 240 4.11 12.76 -2.82
CA ARG A 240 4.58 13.14 -4.15
C ARG A 240 3.49 12.89 -5.19
N THR A 241 3.44 13.76 -6.20
CA THR A 241 2.58 13.56 -7.38
C THR A 241 3.04 12.36 -8.20
N GLY A 242 2.15 11.79 -9.02
CA GLY A 242 2.52 10.74 -9.98
C GLY A 242 2.72 9.33 -9.39
N SER A 243 2.42 9.12 -8.10
CA SER A 243 2.57 7.80 -7.45
C SER A 243 1.28 7.38 -6.75
N PRO A 244 0.19 7.09 -7.48
CA PRO A 244 -1.16 6.88 -6.95
C PRO A 244 -1.26 5.82 -5.85
N TYR A 245 -0.46 4.76 -5.89
CA TYR A 245 -0.58 3.64 -4.98
C TYR A 245 0.57 3.55 -3.96
N THR A 246 1.75 4.10 -4.26
CA THR A 246 2.90 4.07 -3.32
C THR A 246 3.21 5.42 -2.66
N GLY A 247 2.68 6.54 -3.18
CA GLY A 247 3.07 7.89 -2.77
C GLY A 247 2.79 8.21 -1.30
N GLY A 248 1.61 7.84 -0.79
CA GLY A 248 1.25 8.05 0.63
C GLY A 248 2.14 7.25 1.58
N TRP A 249 2.46 6.01 1.20
CA TRP A 249 3.33 5.13 1.98
C TRP A 249 4.80 5.57 1.93
N ALA A 250 5.24 6.13 0.81
CA ALA A 250 6.56 6.77 0.70
C ALA A 250 6.65 8.02 1.60
N ALA A 251 5.57 8.82 1.69
CA ALA A 251 5.51 9.95 2.61
C ALA A 251 5.55 9.49 4.08
N LEU A 252 4.90 8.38 4.41
CA LEU A 252 5.00 7.75 5.73
C LEU A 252 6.43 7.29 6.03
N ALA A 253 7.11 6.63 5.08
CA ALA A 253 8.51 6.23 5.24
C ALA A 253 9.43 7.44 5.48
N ALA A 254 9.23 8.55 4.74
CA ALA A 254 9.96 9.78 4.95
C ALA A 254 9.68 10.43 6.32
N ALA A 255 8.43 10.40 6.80
CA ALA A 255 8.08 10.90 8.12
C ALA A 255 8.70 10.05 9.25
N LEU A 256 8.77 8.73 9.08
CA LEU A 256 9.43 7.84 10.04
C LEU A 256 10.94 8.09 10.14
N ALA A 257 11.57 8.44 9.02
CA ALA A 257 13.00 8.75 8.97
C ALA A 257 13.35 10.16 9.47
N ASP A 258 12.36 11.05 9.65
CA ASP A 258 12.56 12.43 10.12
C ASP A 258 12.53 12.48 11.66
N PRO A 259 13.65 12.76 12.34
CA PRO A 259 13.71 12.78 13.80
C PRO A 259 12.73 13.76 14.44
N ARG A 260 12.33 14.82 13.73
CA ARG A 260 11.35 15.82 14.21
C ARG A 260 9.93 15.25 14.34
N CYS A 261 9.69 14.07 13.76
CA CYS A 261 8.39 13.40 13.83
C CYS A 261 8.37 12.32 14.93
N ALA A 262 9.50 11.98 15.58
CA ALA A 262 9.61 10.86 16.51
C ALA A 262 8.53 10.87 17.61
N ASP A 263 8.38 12.02 18.28
CA ASP A 263 7.48 12.18 19.43
C ASP A 263 6.02 12.53 19.06
N ARG A 264 5.68 12.49 17.76
CA ARG A 264 4.37 12.93 17.27
C ARG A 264 3.57 11.76 16.70
N PRO A 265 2.25 11.70 16.90
CA PRO A 265 1.39 10.77 16.17
C PRO A 265 1.43 11.03 14.66
N LEU A 266 1.28 9.97 13.88
CA LEU A 266 1.24 10.04 12.41
C LEU A 266 -0.13 9.57 11.92
N VAL A 267 -0.70 10.29 10.96
CA VAL A 267 -1.96 9.91 10.32
C VAL A 267 -1.74 9.91 8.82
N LEU A 268 -2.01 8.79 8.15
CA LEU A 268 -2.06 8.72 6.69
C LEU A 268 -3.52 8.66 6.25
N VAL A 269 -3.90 9.51 5.30
CA VAL A 269 -5.22 9.48 4.68
C VAL A 269 -5.06 9.48 3.17
N ASP A 270 -5.85 8.67 2.48
CA ASP A 270 -5.88 8.65 1.02
C ASP A 270 -7.30 8.45 0.48
N PHE A 271 -7.51 8.85 -0.76
CA PHE A 271 -8.78 8.78 -1.46
C PHE A 271 -8.64 7.99 -2.76
N GLU A 272 -9.46 6.96 -2.92
CA GLU A 272 -9.64 6.24 -4.17
C GLU A 272 -10.89 6.78 -4.91
N PRO A 273 -10.72 7.71 -5.86
CA PRO A 273 -11.82 8.37 -6.54
C PRO A 273 -12.65 7.43 -7.41
N GLU A 274 -12.10 6.32 -7.91
CA GLU A 274 -12.89 5.38 -8.73
C GLU A 274 -13.98 4.68 -7.91
N THR A 275 -13.73 4.47 -6.62
CA THR A 275 -14.67 3.81 -5.69
C THR A 275 -15.31 4.79 -4.72
N GLY A 276 -14.88 6.05 -4.70
CA GLY A 276 -15.23 7.04 -3.69
C GLY A 276 -14.83 6.61 -2.28
N ARG A 277 -13.78 5.79 -2.17
CA ARG A 277 -13.33 5.25 -0.89
C ARG A 277 -12.28 6.17 -0.30
N LEU A 278 -12.51 6.66 0.91
CA LEU A 278 -11.56 7.41 1.70
C LEU A 278 -11.09 6.48 2.83
N ASP A 279 -9.79 6.37 3.04
CA ASP A 279 -9.19 5.53 4.08
C ASP A 279 -8.26 6.35 4.96
N LEU A 280 -8.21 5.99 6.24
CA LEU A 280 -7.35 6.60 7.25
C LEU A 280 -6.65 5.50 8.06
N ALA A 281 -5.38 5.73 8.38
CA ALA A 281 -4.62 4.96 9.34
C ALA A 281 -3.89 5.89 10.31
N HIS A 282 -3.97 5.59 11.60
CA HIS A 282 -3.42 6.42 12.68
C HIS A 282 -2.45 5.60 13.53
N TRP A 283 -1.22 6.10 13.66
CA TRP A 283 -0.17 5.54 14.50
C TRP A 283 0.21 6.49 15.64
N ALA A 284 0.55 5.88 16.77
CA ALA A 284 1.06 6.58 17.94
C ALA A 284 2.38 7.33 17.66
N ALA A 285 2.78 8.16 18.63
CA ALA A 285 4.19 8.53 18.77
C ALA A 285 5.08 7.28 18.90
N ALA A 286 6.36 7.39 18.55
CA ALA A 286 7.27 6.27 18.68
C ALA A 286 7.53 5.97 20.17
N GLU A 287 7.37 4.71 20.57
CA GLU A 287 7.79 4.25 21.89
C GLU A 287 9.16 3.57 21.80
N PRO A 288 10.05 3.74 22.79
CA PRO A 288 11.29 3.00 22.85
C PRO A 288 11.01 1.50 23.02
N PRO A 289 11.94 0.61 22.60
CA PRO A 289 11.83 -0.81 22.93
C PRO A 289 11.79 -0.99 24.46
N PRO A 290 11.05 -2.00 24.96
CA PRO A 290 11.00 -2.32 26.38
C PRO A 290 12.36 -2.74 26.95
#